data_AF-J3P4U2-F1
#
_entry.id   AF-J3P4U2-F1
#
_cell.length_a   1.000
_cell.length_b   1.000
_cell.length_c   1.000
_cell.angle_alpha   90.00
_cell.angle_beta   90.00
_cell.angle_gamma   90.00
#
_symmetry.space_group_name_H-M   'P 1'
#
loop_
_entity.id
_entity.type
_entity.pdbx_description
1 polymer ?
#
loop_
_entity_poly.entity_id
_entity_poly.type
_entity_poly.pdbx_seq_one_letter_code
_entity_poly.pdbx_strand_id
1 'polypeptide(L)'
;MSGDMAAPKKRRPSERWTSFDDWNYGGMRQRLEGFMASISKAALTEHASVVLGSPASMSEPFSAGQHWCCFELVAPDDRFLVARVRLPKHPESNATDTDEEYLIQCEVATMSFLRANVRTVPLPELYAYEAPGSTRAINAGATYMLIQGFYGNSLQDIDQSIYDLPVSTQEHVFAQWTSVQAELAAFTFPQIGSISQFSTDTGPTIGAIATASIDGLPAAGPFRSGWDYFVAVAEGLVADALQRKRSGTESSQFATLGPLVFRNIVRDTHIFKSKGPFHLNHMDMGMQNILIDDGFNFVAVIDWELAHSAPWEVNHYPMPIPLISSDRGIAEILYDPRHMAHRNVSRQAGARLLYRQKFEEAERALEKRGKPLHYSIAEVLDGKASRIYGLVEKIGVFHGMEEELTYELVRLGYGLTGPEAEQHLQMLGGDERGDGC
;
A
#
# COMPACT_ATOMS: atom_id res chain seq x y z
N MET A 1 36.96 34.33 -12.70
CA MET A 1 35.64 34.51 -12.06
C MET A 1 34.96 33.16 -12.08
N SER A 2 35.19 32.35 -11.06
CA SER A 2 34.45 31.12 -10.82
C SER A 2 33.08 31.55 -10.30
N GLY A 3 32.06 31.49 -11.18
CA GLY A 3 30.68 31.68 -10.77
C GLY A 3 30.33 30.58 -9.78
N ASP A 4 30.08 30.98 -8.54
CA ASP A 4 29.48 30.14 -7.51
C ASP A 4 28.11 29.71 -8.05
N MET A 5 28.02 28.51 -8.63
CA MET A 5 26.73 27.93 -8.97
C MET A 5 26.07 27.60 -7.63
N ALA A 6 25.27 28.53 -7.12
CA ALA A 6 24.45 28.31 -5.95
C ALA A 6 23.72 26.98 -6.11
N ALA A 7 23.88 26.08 -5.13
CA ALA A 7 23.18 24.80 -5.13
C ALA A 7 21.68 25.04 -5.37
N PRO A 8 21.01 24.20 -6.18
CA PRO A 8 19.60 24.40 -6.48
C PRO A 8 18.80 24.48 -5.17
N LYS A 9 17.99 25.55 -5.04
CA LYS A 9 17.14 25.75 -3.86
C LYS A 9 16.18 24.57 -3.76
N LYS A 10 16.26 23.80 -2.67
CA LYS A 10 15.32 22.72 -2.37
C LYS A 10 13.91 23.30 -2.34
N ARG A 11 13.00 22.74 -3.13
CA ARG A 11 11.61 23.19 -3.21
C ARG A 11 10.78 22.54 -2.11
N ARG A 12 9.88 23.32 -1.53
CA ARG A 12 8.94 22.82 -0.52
C ARG A 12 7.84 21.99 -1.19
N PRO A 13 7.30 20.96 -0.52
CA PRO A 13 6.28 20.09 -1.12
C PRO A 13 5.03 20.88 -1.52
N SER A 14 4.64 21.91 -0.74
CA SER A 14 3.43 22.70 -1.05
C SER A 14 3.51 23.46 -2.38
N GLU A 15 4.69 23.67 -2.95
CA GLU A 15 4.85 24.32 -4.25
C GLU A 15 4.24 23.52 -5.42
N ARG A 16 3.91 22.23 -5.20
CA ARG A 16 3.29 21.36 -6.20
C ARG A 16 1.89 20.89 -5.83
N TRP A 17 1.40 21.24 -4.65
CA TRP A 17 0.09 20.81 -4.21
C TRP A 17 -1.02 21.54 -4.96
N THR A 18 -1.95 20.78 -5.52
CA THR A 18 -3.02 21.28 -6.39
C THR A 18 -4.28 21.70 -5.63
N SER A 19 -4.34 21.44 -4.32
CA SER A 19 -5.46 21.81 -3.45
C SER A 19 -6.79 21.25 -3.94
N PHE A 20 -7.59 22.03 -4.69
CA PHE A 20 -8.94 21.64 -5.12
C PHE A 20 -9.00 21.12 -6.56
N ASP A 21 -7.94 21.23 -7.35
CA ASP A 21 -8.04 21.04 -8.81
C ASP A 21 -8.58 19.65 -9.19
N ASP A 22 -8.18 18.62 -8.44
CA ASP A 22 -8.53 17.21 -8.70
C ASP A 22 -9.78 16.72 -7.94
N TRP A 23 -10.47 17.61 -7.22
CA TRP A 23 -11.58 17.22 -6.31
C TRP A 23 -12.98 17.36 -6.92
N ASN A 24 -13.09 17.68 -8.21
CA ASN A 24 -14.35 17.94 -8.91
C ASN A 24 -15.09 16.64 -9.33
N TYR A 25 -15.31 15.72 -8.40
CA TYR A 25 -16.01 14.45 -8.63
C TYR A 25 -16.86 14.04 -7.41
N GLY A 26 -17.99 13.37 -7.64
CA GLY A 26 -18.75 12.67 -6.58
C GLY A 26 -19.16 13.50 -5.34
N GLY A 27 -19.25 14.83 -5.44
CA GLY A 27 -19.48 15.70 -4.27
C GLY A 27 -18.27 15.90 -3.34
N MET A 28 -17.10 15.38 -3.73
CA MET A 28 -15.88 15.42 -2.91
C MET A 28 -15.37 16.84 -2.69
N ARG A 29 -15.46 17.72 -3.70
CA ARG A 29 -15.12 19.14 -3.53
C ARG A 29 -15.91 19.80 -2.41
N GLN A 30 -17.23 19.59 -2.35
CA GLN A 30 -18.08 20.16 -1.30
C GLN A 30 -17.72 19.60 0.08
N ARG A 31 -17.41 18.29 0.16
CA ARG A 31 -16.91 17.67 1.40
C ARG A 31 -15.63 18.36 1.88
N LEU A 32 -14.69 18.60 0.97
CA LEU A 32 -13.42 19.25 1.28
C LEU A 32 -13.59 20.74 1.63
N GLU A 33 -14.44 21.48 0.92
CA GLU A 33 -14.78 22.88 1.23
C GLU A 33 -15.43 23.00 2.62
N GLY A 34 -16.38 22.12 2.93
CA GLY A 34 -17.02 22.05 4.25
C GLY A 34 -16.02 21.75 5.37
N PHE A 35 -15.10 20.81 5.13
CA PHE A 35 -14.00 20.51 6.04
C PHE A 35 -13.07 21.71 6.26
N MET A 36 -12.68 22.41 5.19
CA MET A 36 -11.82 23.59 5.30
C MET A 36 -12.46 24.70 6.13
N ALA A 37 -13.79 24.82 6.09
CA ALA A 37 -14.53 25.76 6.91
C ALA A 37 -14.70 25.30 8.37
N SER A 38 -14.61 24.00 8.66
CA SER A 38 -14.80 23.45 10.01
C SER A 38 -13.52 23.44 10.85
N ILE A 39 -12.35 23.45 10.23
CA ILE A 39 -11.07 23.39 10.94
C ILE A 39 -10.52 24.77 11.35
N SER A 40 -9.82 24.80 12.48
CA SER A 40 -9.08 25.98 12.94
C SER A 40 -7.62 25.92 12.50
N LYS A 41 -7.30 26.61 11.39
CA LYS A 41 -5.90 26.78 10.93
C LYS A 41 -5.02 27.43 12.00
N ALA A 42 -5.59 28.30 12.84
CA ALA A 42 -4.88 28.97 13.93
C ALA A 42 -4.43 27.97 15.01
N ALA A 43 -5.31 27.04 15.41
CA ALA A 43 -4.97 26.02 16.41
C ALA A 43 -3.84 25.09 15.91
N LEU A 44 -3.89 24.69 14.64
CA LEU A 44 -2.83 23.88 14.01
C LEU A 44 -1.49 24.64 13.98
N THR A 45 -1.52 25.90 13.58
CA THR A 45 -0.33 26.75 13.49
C THR A 45 0.29 27.05 14.85
N GLU A 46 -0.54 27.27 15.88
CA GLU A 46 -0.10 27.46 17.26
C GLU A 46 0.61 26.21 17.78
N HIS A 47 0.02 25.03 17.58
CA HIS A 47 0.65 23.78 18.01
C HIS A 47 1.97 23.52 17.26
N ALA A 48 2.00 23.73 15.95
CA ALA A 48 3.24 23.60 15.19
C ALA A 48 4.32 24.59 15.63
N SER A 49 3.93 25.81 16.04
CA SER A 49 4.88 26.79 16.58
C SER A 49 5.56 26.29 17.86
N VAL A 50 4.80 25.61 18.73
CA VAL A 50 5.33 24.97 19.94
C VAL A 50 6.31 23.85 19.59
N VAL A 51 5.94 22.99 18.64
CA VAL A 51 6.80 21.87 18.20
C VAL A 51 8.10 22.37 17.56
N LEU A 52 8.04 23.40 16.72
CA LEU A 52 9.21 23.96 16.03
C LEU A 52 10.07 24.86 16.93
N GLY A 53 9.54 25.30 18.08
CA GLY A 53 10.16 26.29 18.95
C GLY A 53 10.28 27.68 18.30
N SER A 54 9.44 27.98 17.32
CA SER A 54 9.46 29.20 16.51
C SER A 54 8.06 29.49 15.98
N PRO A 55 7.65 30.75 15.75
CA PRO A 55 6.39 31.05 15.06
C PRO A 55 6.31 30.28 13.74
N ALA A 56 5.19 29.62 13.49
CA ALA A 56 4.90 28.94 12.23
C ALA A 56 3.84 29.71 11.45
N SER A 57 3.83 29.54 10.13
CA SER A 57 2.76 29.98 9.23
C SER A 57 2.33 28.81 8.34
N MET A 58 1.05 28.75 8.00
CA MET A 58 0.53 27.75 7.08
C MET A 58 0.69 28.20 5.64
N SER A 59 1.25 27.34 4.78
CA SER A 59 1.26 27.57 3.33
C SER A 59 -0.17 27.52 2.78
N GLU A 60 -0.47 28.35 1.78
CA GLU A 60 -1.81 28.40 1.17
C GLU A 60 -2.19 27.09 0.47
N PRO A 61 -1.32 26.44 -0.35
CA PRO A 61 -1.65 25.15 -0.93
C PRO A 61 -1.73 24.05 0.13
N PHE A 62 -2.62 23.10 -0.08
CA PHE A 62 -2.74 21.88 0.71
C PHE A 62 -2.83 20.65 -0.20
N SER A 63 -2.47 19.48 0.32
CA SER A 63 -2.69 18.20 -0.37
C SER A 63 -3.78 17.43 0.37
N ALA A 64 -4.65 16.72 -0.32
CA ALA A 64 -5.68 15.91 0.31
C ALA A 64 -5.85 14.58 -0.43
N GLY A 65 -5.90 13.49 0.34
CA GLY A 65 -6.33 12.18 -0.12
C GLY A 65 -7.77 11.89 0.30
N GLN A 66 -8.22 10.64 0.25
CA GLN A 66 -9.59 10.29 0.63
C GLN A 66 -9.86 10.47 2.14
N HIS A 67 -8.83 10.25 2.96
CA HIS A 67 -8.93 10.16 4.42
C HIS A 67 -8.24 11.31 5.16
N TRP A 68 -7.19 11.89 4.58
CA TRP A 68 -6.34 12.88 5.23
C TRP A 68 -6.18 14.13 4.37
N CYS A 69 -6.11 15.29 5.02
CA CYS A 69 -5.70 16.55 4.43
C CYS A 69 -4.40 17.02 5.07
N CYS A 70 -3.40 17.31 4.25
CA CYS A 70 -2.05 17.70 4.62
C CYS A 70 -1.85 19.21 4.45
N PHE A 71 -1.40 19.87 5.52
CA PHE A 71 -1.02 21.28 5.51
C PHE A 71 0.47 21.43 5.83
N GLU A 72 1.16 22.28 5.07
CA GLU A 72 2.57 22.63 5.33
C GLU A 72 2.62 23.80 6.31
N LEU A 73 3.36 23.63 7.41
CA LEU A 73 3.54 24.63 8.47
C LEU A 73 5.02 24.99 8.58
N VAL A 74 5.34 26.26 8.36
CA VAL A 74 6.69 26.75 8.03
C VAL A 74 7.13 27.82 9.01
N ALA A 75 8.35 27.67 9.55
CA ALA A 75 9.00 28.67 10.39
C ALA A 75 9.81 29.68 9.55
N PRO A 76 10.14 30.87 10.09
CA PRO A 76 10.96 31.89 9.41
C PRO A 76 12.35 31.44 8.95
N ASP A 77 12.87 30.35 9.51
CA ASP A 77 14.17 29.76 9.17
C ASP A 77 14.06 28.63 8.11
N ASP A 78 12.94 28.58 7.38
CA ASP A 78 12.57 27.60 6.36
C ASP A 78 12.39 26.15 6.87
N ARG A 79 12.55 25.88 8.17
CA ARG A 79 12.14 24.59 8.75
C ARG A 79 10.63 24.46 8.66
N PHE A 80 10.15 23.26 8.37
CA PHE A 80 8.71 23.01 8.26
C PHE A 80 8.33 21.61 8.73
N LEU A 81 7.05 21.44 9.03
CA LEU A 81 6.41 20.17 9.32
C LEU A 81 5.09 20.06 8.53
N VAL A 82 4.53 18.86 8.49
CA VAL A 82 3.23 18.61 7.86
C VAL A 82 2.21 18.27 8.93
N ALA A 83 1.07 18.97 8.93
CA ALA A 83 -0.10 18.58 9.69
C ALA A 83 -0.99 17.69 8.82
N ARG A 84 -1.11 16.40 9.17
CA ARG A 84 -2.10 15.47 8.60
C ARG A 84 -3.36 15.54 9.44
N VAL A 85 -4.42 16.12 8.90
CA VAL A 85 -5.69 16.36 9.57
C VAL A 85 -6.75 15.43 8.98
N ARG A 86 -7.46 14.70 9.84
CA ARG A 86 -8.44 13.69 9.41
C ARG A 86 -9.63 14.37 8.75
N LEU A 87 -9.97 13.95 7.54
CA LEU A 87 -11.17 14.39 6.84
C LEU A 87 -12.42 13.75 7.48
N PRO A 88 -13.61 14.38 7.38
CA PRO A 88 -14.85 13.76 7.79
C PRO A 88 -15.05 12.45 7.05
N LYS A 89 -15.64 11.43 7.68
CA LYS A 89 -15.83 10.10 7.09
C LYS A 89 -16.25 10.15 5.61
N HIS A 90 -15.62 9.30 4.78
CA HIS A 90 -15.96 9.23 3.35
C HIS A 90 -17.42 8.78 3.18
N PRO A 91 -18.23 9.39 2.28
CA PRO A 91 -19.66 9.05 2.14
C PRO A 91 -19.92 7.59 1.76
N GLU A 92 -18.96 6.95 1.11
CA GLU A 92 -19.03 5.55 0.69
C GLU A 92 -18.39 4.59 1.71
N SER A 93 -17.81 5.11 2.80
CA SER A 93 -17.20 4.26 3.82
C SER A 93 -18.24 3.63 4.73
N ASN A 94 -18.12 2.33 4.96
CA ASN A 94 -18.93 1.59 5.93
C ASN A 94 -18.27 1.50 7.31
N ALA A 95 -17.03 1.99 7.47
CA ALA A 95 -16.29 1.94 8.73
C ALA A 95 -16.99 2.73 9.85
N THR A 96 -17.06 2.20 11.06
CA THR A 96 -17.56 2.96 12.21
C THR A 96 -16.53 3.99 12.67
N ASP A 97 -16.94 5.00 13.44
CA ASP A 97 -15.99 5.95 14.04
C ASP A 97 -14.92 5.22 14.87
N THR A 98 -15.32 4.17 15.59
CA THR A 98 -14.38 3.30 16.33
C THR A 98 -13.38 2.59 15.44
N ASP A 99 -13.77 2.16 14.23
CA ASP A 99 -12.85 1.55 13.28
C ASP A 99 -11.83 2.58 12.76
N GLU A 100 -12.29 3.81 12.44
CA GLU A 100 -11.38 4.88 12.01
C GLU A 100 -10.40 5.27 13.12
N GLU A 101 -10.86 5.34 14.38
CA GLU A 101 -10.00 5.59 15.54
C GLU A 101 -8.95 4.49 15.72
N TYR A 102 -9.38 3.23 15.59
CA TYR A 102 -8.49 2.07 15.70
C TYR A 102 -7.43 2.04 14.60
N LEU A 103 -7.79 2.42 13.37
CA LEU A 103 -6.88 2.57 12.23
C LEU A 103 -5.75 3.57 12.54
N ILE A 104 -6.12 4.76 13.01
CA ILE A 104 -5.13 5.81 13.33
C ILE A 104 -4.25 5.39 14.50
N GLN A 105 -4.83 4.73 15.52
CA GLN A 105 -4.06 4.20 16.64
C GLN A 105 -3.02 3.17 16.18
N CYS A 106 -3.39 2.26 15.27
CA CYS A 106 -2.48 1.26 14.73
C CYS A 106 -1.36 1.90 13.88
N GLU A 107 -1.66 2.94 13.10
CA GLU A 107 -0.65 3.71 12.36
C GLU A 107 0.38 4.31 13.33
N VAL A 108 -0.08 5.02 14.37
CA VAL A 108 0.80 5.65 15.37
C VAL A 108 1.65 4.63 16.12
N ALA A 109 1.05 3.49 16.51
CA ALA A 109 1.77 2.42 17.19
C ALA A 109 2.82 1.77 16.28
N THR A 110 2.52 1.58 15.00
CA THR A 110 3.47 1.06 14.00
C THR A 110 4.63 2.02 13.77
N MET A 111 4.37 3.31 13.57
CA MET A 111 5.42 4.32 13.44
C MET A 111 6.32 4.36 14.67
N SER A 112 5.74 4.28 15.88
CA SER A 112 6.49 4.24 17.14
C SER A 112 7.36 2.99 17.25
N PHE A 113 6.82 1.83 16.89
CA PHE A 113 7.56 0.57 16.86
C PHE A 113 8.76 0.64 15.90
N LEU A 114 8.54 1.11 14.67
CA LEU A 114 9.59 1.23 13.67
C LEU A 114 10.67 2.21 14.11
N ARG A 115 10.29 3.37 14.64
CA ARG A 115 11.23 4.37 15.14
C ARG A 115 12.15 3.82 16.24
N ALA A 116 11.62 2.97 17.11
CA ALA A 116 12.39 2.36 18.20
C ALA A 116 13.31 1.22 17.72
N ASN A 117 12.92 0.49 16.68
CA ASN A 117 13.55 -0.79 16.31
C ASN A 117 14.31 -0.78 14.97
N VAL A 118 14.07 0.22 14.11
CA VAL A 118 14.58 0.27 12.73
C VAL A 118 15.19 1.63 12.44
N ARG A 119 16.48 1.64 12.07
CA ARG A 119 17.20 2.88 11.72
C ARG A 119 17.41 3.06 10.22
N THR A 120 17.25 2.00 9.45
CA THR A 120 17.55 1.94 8.02
C THR A 120 16.33 2.21 7.14
N VAL A 121 15.13 2.07 7.68
CA VAL A 121 13.88 2.46 7.01
C VAL A 121 13.65 3.95 7.25
N PRO A 122 13.62 4.79 6.19
CA PRO A 122 13.33 6.19 6.35
C PRO A 122 11.83 6.35 6.61
N LEU A 123 11.45 6.84 7.78
CA LEU A 123 10.06 7.14 8.14
C LEU A 123 9.95 8.57 8.69
N PRO A 124 8.80 9.24 8.50
CA PRO A 124 8.55 10.54 9.12
C PRO A 124 8.64 10.46 10.65
N GLU A 125 9.32 11.44 11.25
CA GLU A 125 9.18 11.66 12.69
C GLU A 125 7.76 12.11 13.02
N LEU A 126 7.12 11.43 13.97
CA LEU A 126 5.82 11.80 14.52
C LEU A 126 6.06 12.71 15.74
N TYR A 127 5.80 14.01 15.58
CA TYR A 127 5.99 15.00 16.64
C TYR A 127 4.84 15.01 17.63
N ALA A 128 3.61 14.88 17.13
CA ALA A 128 2.41 14.87 17.94
C ALA A 128 1.29 14.10 17.25
N TYR A 129 0.44 13.47 18.06
CA TYR A 129 -0.84 12.91 17.64
C TYR A 129 -1.92 13.39 18.61
N GLU A 130 -2.92 14.08 18.08
CA GLU A 130 -4.06 14.60 18.83
C GLU A 130 -5.29 13.77 18.49
N ALA A 131 -5.57 12.79 19.34
CA ALA A 131 -6.68 11.87 19.23
C ALA A 131 -8.05 12.57 19.33
N PRO A 132 -9.14 11.94 18.85
CA PRO A 132 -10.49 12.44 19.05
C PRO A 132 -10.77 12.76 20.52
N GLY A 133 -11.45 13.88 20.77
CA GLY A 133 -11.79 14.34 22.11
C GLY A 133 -10.64 14.98 22.90
N SER A 134 -9.39 14.96 22.40
CA SER A 134 -8.31 15.76 23.00
C SER A 134 -8.61 17.26 22.89
N THR A 135 -8.16 18.05 23.86
CA THR A 135 -8.39 19.51 23.85
C THR A 135 -7.86 20.16 22.57
N ARG A 136 -6.70 19.73 22.07
CA ARG A 136 -6.13 20.29 20.84
C ARG A 136 -6.88 19.84 19.59
N ALA A 137 -7.37 18.60 19.51
CA ALA A 137 -8.21 18.16 18.40
C ALA A 137 -9.55 18.89 18.37
N ILE A 138 -10.19 19.08 19.53
CA ILE A 138 -11.43 19.87 19.66
C ILE A 138 -11.20 21.31 19.16
N ASN A 139 -10.12 21.95 19.59
CA ASN A 139 -9.79 23.31 19.15
C ASN A 139 -9.45 23.40 17.67
N ALA A 140 -8.82 22.36 17.11
CA ALA A 140 -8.52 22.25 15.68
C ALA A 140 -9.76 21.91 14.83
N GLY A 141 -10.81 21.35 15.43
CA GLY A 141 -12.02 20.88 14.74
C GLY A 141 -11.87 19.48 14.13
N ALA A 142 -10.76 18.79 14.36
CA ALA A 142 -10.49 17.45 13.81
C ALA A 142 -9.33 16.76 14.55
N THR A 143 -9.30 15.43 14.48
CA THR A 143 -8.13 14.61 14.81
C THR A 143 -6.98 14.93 13.86
N TYR A 144 -5.76 15.02 14.37
CA TYR A 144 -4.59 15.30 13.52
C TYR A 144 -3.29 14.76 14.10
N MET A 145 -2.28 14.73 13.25
CA MET A 145 -0.90 14.45 13.63
C MET A 145 0.04 15.48 12.99
N LEU A 146 1.07 15.87 13.74
CA LEU A 146 2.15 16.71 13.25
C LEU A 146 3.35 15.80 12.96
N ILE A 147 3.76 15.74 11.70
CA ILE A 147 4.81 14.85 11.23
C ILE A 147 5.91 15.62 10.51
N GLN A 148 7.09 15.03 10.41
CA GLN A 148 8.21 15.56 9.65
C GLN A 148 7.83 15.87 8.20
N GLY A 149 8.17 17.08 7.76
CA GLY A 149 8.12 17.47 6.36
C GLY A 149 9.41 17.09 5.62
N PHE A 150 9.29 16.75 4.34
CA PHE A 150 10.42 16.36 3.50
C PHE A 150 10.51 17.25 2.26
N TYR A 151 11.74 17.66 1.93
CA TYR A 151 12.04 18.24 0.62
C TYR A 151 12.21 17.08 -0.38
N GLY A 152 11.14 16.75 -1.09
CA GLY A 152 11.06 15.62 -2.00
C GLY A 152 9.64 15.47 -2.55
N ASN A 153 9.44 14.53 -3.46
CA ASN A 153 8.13 14.20 -4.00
C ASN A 153 7.95 12.69 -4.00
N SER A 154 6.72 12.21 -4.19
CA SER A 154 6.53 10.79 -4.40
C SER A 154 7.28 10.36 -5.65
N LEU A 155 7.77 9.12 -5.67
CA LEU A 155 8.43 8.55 -6.84
C LEU A 155 7.50 8.61 -8.07
N GLN A 156 6.19 8.45 -7.85
CA GLN A 156 5.16 8.55 -8.88
C GLN A 156 5.03 9.96 -9.49
N ASP A 157 5.20 11.02 -8.70
CA ASP A 157 5.09 12.41 -9.19
C ASP A 157 6.28 12.81 -10.07
N ILE A 158 7.44 12.18 -9.85
CA ILE A 158 8.68 12.48 -10.58
C ILE A 158 8.74 11.67 -11.87
N ASP A 159 8.36 10.39 -11.83
CA ASP A 159 8.34 9.53 -13.01
C ASP A 159 7.16 8.55 -12.96
N GLN A 160 6.23 8.70 -13.90
CA GLN A 160 5.08 7.80 -14.05
C GLN A 160 5.49 6.42 -14.60
N SER A 161 6.70 6.30 -15.15
CA SER A 161 7.22 5.11 -15.80
C SER A 161 8.68 4.89 -15.39
N ILE A 162 8.86 4.15 -14.30
CA ILE A 162 10.19 3.71 -13.82
C ILE A 162 11.06 3.09 -14.94
N TYR A 163 10.41 2.56 -15.98
CA TYR A 163 11.08 1.99 -17.14
C TYR A 163 11.91 3.01 -17.93
N ASP A 164 11.49 4.27 -17.99
CA ASP A 164 12.10 5.34 -18.79
C ASP A 164 13.33 5.95 -18.12
N LEU A 165 13.54 5.65 -16.83
CA LEU A 165 14.77 6.00 -16.11
C LEU A 165 15.99 5.25 -16.67
N PRO A 166 17.20 5.83 -16.56
CA PRO A 166 18.44 5.10 -16.81
C PRO A 166 18.51 3.82 -15.97
N VAL A 167 19.08 2.74 -16.54
CA VAL A 167 19.16 1.43 -15.87
C VAL A 167 19.84 1.53 -14.50
N SER A 168 20.88 2.33 -14.36
CA SER A 168 21.55 2.59 -13.07
C SER A 168 20.63 3.23 -12.03
N THR A 169 19.71 4.10 -12.47
CA THR A 169 18.72 4.73 -11.59
C THR A 169 17.64 3.72 -11.20
N GLN A 170 17.19 2.87 -12.12
CA GLN A 170 16.28 1.77 -11.80
C GLN A 170 16.91 0.82 -10.76
N GLU A 171 18.18 0.47 -10.95
CA GLU A 171 18.98 -0.31 -9.99
C GLU A 171 19.01 0.33 -8.61
N HIS A 172 19.28 1.64 -8.54
CA HIS A 172 19.34 2.41 -7.31
C HIS A 172 18.00 2.46 -6.58
N VAL A 173 16.90 2.68 -7.31
CA VAL A 173 15.54 2.71 -6.76
C VAL A 173 15.15 1.33 -6.22
N PHE A 174 15.32 0.27 -7.02
CA PHE A 174 14.97 -1.09 -6.58
C PHE A 174 15.85 -1.59 -5.43
N ALA A 175 17.13 -1.21 -5.37
CA ALA A 175 17.99 -1.56 -4.24
C ALA A 175 17.46 -0.99 -2.92
N GLN A 176 17.03 0.27 -2.90
CA GLN A 176 16.46 0.90 -1.71
C GLN A 176 15.09 0.31 -1.36
N TRP A 177 14.22 0.14 -2.36
CA TRP A 177 12.86 -0.39 -2.17
C TRP A 177 12.88 -1.78 -1.53
N THR A 178 13.63 -2.71 -2.13
CA THR A 178 13.74 -4.08 -1.64
C THR A 178 14.49 -4.14 -0.31
N SER A 179 15.48 -3.27 -0.08
CA SER A 179 16.13 -3.16 1.23
C SER A 179 15.15 -2.75 2.34
N VAL A 180 14.27 -1.79 2.09
CA VAL A 180 13.25 -1.37 3.07
C VAL A 180 12.28 -2.52 3.34
N GLN A 181 11.74 -3.17 2.31
CA GLN A 181 10.83 -4.30 2.48
C GLN A 181 11.46 -5.46 3.24
N ALA A 182 12.73 -5.77 2.96
CA ALA A 182 13.45 -6.82 3.68
C ALA A 182 13.69 -6.44 5.15
N GLU A 183 14.02 -5.18 5.46
CA GLU A 183 14.18 -4.70 6.85
C GLU A 183 12.88 -4.79 7.65
N LEU A 184 11.74 -4.48 7.02
CA LEU A 184 10.42 -4.70 7.64
C LEU A 184 10.15 -6.18 7.86
N ALA A 185 10.42 -7.01 6.85
CA ALA A 185 10.16 -8.44 6.91
C ALA A 185 11.02 -9.21 7.94
N ALA A 186 12.12 -8.61 8.41
CA ALA A 186 12.92 -9.15 9.50
C ALA A 186 12.18 -9.15 10.85
N PHE A 187 11.12 -8.35 11.00
CA PHE A 187 10.25 -8.39 12.16
C PHE A 187 9.13 -9.39 11.93
N THR A 188 9.02 -10.38 12.81
CA THR A 188 8.01 -11.41 12.70
C THR A 188 7.22 -11.62 13.98
N PHE A 189 5.99 -12.07 13.81
CA PHE A 189 4.98 -12.19 14.86
C PHE A 189 4.26 -13.54 14.78
N PRO A 190 3.73 -14.05 15.92
CA PRO A 190 3.02 -15.33 15.95
C PRO A 190 1.59 -15.25 15.39
N GLN A 191 1.07 -14.04 15.16
CA GLN A 191 -0.27 -13.79 14.66
C GLN A 191 -0.22 -12.78 13.52
N ILE A 192 -1.27 -12.77 12.70
CA ILE A 192 -1.50 -11.83 11.61
C ILE A 192 -2.45 -10.75 12.12
N GLY A 193 -2.05 -9.49 11.98
CA GLY A 193 -2.78 -8.36 12.52
C GLY A 193 -1.92 -7.11 12.66
N SER A 194 -2.56 -5.97 12.94
CA SER A 194 -1.89 -4.68 13.05
C SER A 194 -1.20 -4.54 14.40
N ILE A 195 -0.13 -3.75 14.46
CA ILE A 195 0.44 -3.34 15.74
C ILE A 195 -0.54 -2.34 16.37
N SER A 196 -1.32 -2.80 17.33
CA SER A 196 -2.39 -1.99 17.93
C SER A 196 -1.89 -1.14 19.11
N GLN A 197 -0.79 -1.57 19.73
CA GLN A 197 -0.11 -0.85 20.80
C GLN A 197 1.38 -1.16 20.74
N PHE A 198 2.21 -0.23 21.21
CA PHE A 198 3.65 -0.42 21.34
C PHE A 198 4.18 0.32 22.57
N SER A 199 5.02 -0.35 23.35
CA SER A 199 5.88 0.26 24.36
C SER A 199 7.26 -0.38 24.28
N THR A 200 8.31 0.38 24.61
CA THR A 200 9.68 -0.14 24.68
C THR A 200 9.85 -1.23 25.73
N ASP A 201 8.99 -1.25 26.75
CA ASP A 201 9.09 -2.18 27.87
C ASP A 201 8.43 -3.53 27.58
N THR A 202 7.28 -3.51 26.89
CA THR A 202 6.47 -4.70 26.61
C THR A 202 6.58 -5.20 25.17
N GLY A 203 7.13 -4.39 24.27
CA GLY A 203 7.09 -4.65 22.83
C GLY A 203 5.73 -4.35 22.19
N PRO A 204 5.55 -4.72 20.91
CA PRO A 204 4.31 -4.52 20.18
C PRO A 204 3.22 -5.54 20.55
N THR A 205 1.97 -5.08 20.61
CA THR A 205 0.78 -5.93 20.75
C THR A 205 0.10 -6.06 19.39
N ILE A 206 -0.04 -7.29 18.90
CA ILE A 206 -0.74 -7.58 17.65
C ILE A 206 -2.24 -7.68 17.92
N GLY A 207 -3.01 -6.79 17.29
CA GLY A 207 -4.46 -6.73 17.38
C GLY A 207 -5.13 -7.15 16.07
N ALA A 208 -6.39 -6.77 15.89
CA ALA A 208 -7.10 -6.98 14.64
C ALA A 208 -6.44 -6.22 13.47
N ILE A 209 -6.71 -6.64 12.24
CA ILE A 209 -6.39 -5.89 11.03
C ILE A 209 -7.23 -4.61 11.06
N ALA A 210 -6.55 -3.48 11.04
CA ALA A 210 -7.18 -2.19 11.26
C ALA A 210 -8.04 -1.75 10.06
N THR A 211 -7.70 -2.23 8.87
CA THR A 211 -8.44 -2.01 7.63
C THR A 211 -9.57 -3.03 7.41
N ALA A 212 -9.83 -3.96 8.34
CA ALA A 212 -10.77 -5.06 8.10
C ALA A 212 -12.18 -4.61 7.67
N SER A 213 -12.68 -3.49 8.20
CA SER A 213 -13.98 -2.92 7.82
C SER A 213 -13.95 -2.26 6.44
N ILE A 214 -12.82 -1.65 6.08
CA ILE A 214 -12.58 -1.00 4.77
C ILE A 214 -12.44 -2.08 3.69
N ASP A 215 -11.71 -3.15 4.01
CA ASP A 215 -11.44 -4.29 3.12
C ASP A 215 -12.63 -5.27 3.04
N GLY A 216 -13.70 -5.03 3.80
CA GLY A 216 -14.89 -5.89 3.81
C GLY A 216 -14.65 -7.29 4.38
N LEU A 217 -13.63 -7.46 5.24
CA LEU A 217 -13.32 -8.76 5.83
C LEU A 217 -14.43 -9.19 6.80
N PRO A 218 -14.94 -10.43 6.72
CA PRO A 218 -15.96 -10.93 7.64
C PRO A 218 -15.44 -11.14 9.06
N ALA A 219 -14.11 -11.24 9.23
CA ALA A 219 -13.43 -11.31 10.50
C ALA A 219 -12.17 -10.45 10.45
N ALA A 220 -11.88 -9.73 11.53
CA ALA A 220 -10.74 -8.82 11.59
C ALA A 220 -9.46 -9.44 12.19
N GLY A 221 -9.52 -10.69 12.69
CA GLY A 221 -8.40 -11.32 13.39
C GLY A 221 -8.23 -10.81 14.85
N PRO A 222 -7.02 -10.90 15.45
CA PRO A 222 -5.78 -11.38 14.85
C PRO A 222 -5.85 -12.87 14.47
N PHE A 223 -5.34 -13.22 13.30
CA PHE A 223 -5.34 -14.61 12.83
C PHE A 223 -4.12 -15.38 13.31
N ARG A 224 -4.25 -16.70 13.47
CA ARG A 224 -3.16 -17.59 13.92
C ARG A 224 -2.58 -18.45 12.79
N SER A 225 -3.17 -18.40 11.60
CA SER A 225 -2.71 -19.14 10.43
C SER A 225 -2.90 -18.28 9.17
N GLY A 226 -2.04 -18.50 8.17
CA GLY A 226 -2.22 -17.86 6.86
C GLY A 226 -3.52 -18.31 6.20
N TRP A 227 -3.94 -19.55 6.45
CA TRP A 227 -5.21 -20.07 5.92
C TRP A 227 -6.42 -19.29 6.43
N ASP A 228 -6.53 -19.05 7.74
CA ASP A 228 -7.66 -18.28 8.31
C ASP A 228 -7.71 -16.85 7.74
N TYR A 229 -6.54 -16.24 7.56
CA TYR A 229 -6.41 -14.91 6.93
C TYR A 229 -6.87 -14.92 5.48
N PHE A 230 -6.34 -15.82 4.64
CA PHE A 230 -6.70 -15.86 3.22
C PHE A 230 -8.16 -16.30 3.00
N VAL A 231 -8.75 -17.08 3.91
CA VAL A 231 -10.19 -17.34 3.89
C VAL A 231 -10.96 -16.04 4.13
N ALA A 232 -10.60 -15.25 5.16
CA ALA A 232 -11.27 -13.97 5.41
C ALA A 232 -11.14 -13.01 4.21
N VAL A 233 -9.95 -12.90 3.62
CA VAL A 233 -9.72 -12.09 2.40
C VAL A 233 -10.59 -12.58 1.24
N ALA A 234 -10.60 -13.90 0.98
CA ALA A 234 -11.36 -14.45 -0.13
C ALA A 234 -12.88 -14.25 0.03
N GLU A 235 -13.41 -14.42 1.25
CA GLU A 235 -14.82 -14.15 1.52
C GLU A 235 -15.17 -12.66 1.35
N GLY A 236 -14.30 -11.74 1.79
CA GLY A 236 -14.48 -10.30 1.60
C GLY A 236 -14.54 -9.93 0.11
N LEU A 237 -13.59 -10.43 -0.68
CA LEU A 237 -13.55 -10.23 -2.14
C LEU A 237 -14.78 -10.78 -2.86
N VAL A 238 -15.27 -11.96 -2.44
CA VAL A 238 -16.50 -12.54 -3.00
C VAL A 238 -17.73 -11.71 -2.62
N ALA A 239 -17.83 -11.27 -1.37
CA ALA A 239 -18.95 -10.44 -0.92
C ALA A 239 -19.02 -9.13 -1.72
N ASP A 240 -17.89 -8.43 -1.89
CA ASP A 240 -17.80 -7.22 -2.70
C ASP A 240 -18.17 -7.48 -4.18
N ALA A 241 -17.63 -8.53 -4.78
CA ALA A 241 -17.92 -8.87 -6.17
C ALA A 241 -19.41 -9.19 -6.41
N LEU A 242 -20.04 -9.91 -5.48
CA LEU A 242 -21.47 -10.19 -5.52
C LEU A 242 -22.30 -8.93 -5.29
N GLN A 243 -21.87 -8.01 -4.44
CA GLN A 243 -22.52 -6.72 -4.23
C GLN A 243 -22.49 -5.87 -5.52
N ARG A 244 -21.32 -5.73 -6.16
CA ARG A 244 -21.17 -5.00 -7.43
C ARG A 244 -22.02 -5.60 -8.57
N LYS A 245 -22.12 -6.93 -8.63
CA LYS A 245 -23.00 -7.64 -9.56
C LYS A 245 -24.47 -7.32 -9.31
N ARG A 246 -24.91 -7.31 -8.04
CA ARG A 246 -26.31 -6.98 -7.65
C ARG A 246 -26.67 -5.52 -7.93
N SER A 247 -25.73 -4.58 -7.75
CA SER A 247 -25.94 -3.17 -8.08
C SER A 247 -25.91 -2.88 -9.58
N GLY A 248 -25.53 -3.86 -10.42
CA GLY A 248 -25.39 -3.68 -11.86
C GLY A 248 -24.22 -2.78 -12.27
N THR A 249 -23.28 -2.54 -11.34
CA THR A 249 -22.07 -1.74 -11.58
C THR A 249 -20.93 -2.59 -12.17
N GLU A 250 -21.09 -3.91 -12.19
CA GLU A 250 -20.16 -4.84 -12.81
C GLU A 250 -20.71 -5.41 -14.11
N SER A 251 -19.92 -5.31 -15.18
CA SER A 251 -20.31 -5.79 -16.52
C SER A 251 -19.59 -7.07 -16.94
N SER A 252 -18.44 -7.38 -16.32
CA SER A 252 -17.68 -8.58 -16.61
C SER A 252 -18.06 -9.71 -15.67
N GLN A 253 -18.53 -10.85 -16.20
CA GLN A 253 -18.75 -12.05 -15.38
C GLN A 253 -17.48 -12.50 -14.66
N PHE A 254 -16.30 -12.23 -15.24
CA PHE A 254 -15.02 -12.63 -14.68
C PHE A 254 -14.62 -11.82 -13.45
N ALA A 255 -15.14 -10.60 -13.30
CA ALA A 255 -14.98 -9.83 -12.07
C ALA A 255 -15.68 -10.48 -10.86
N THR A 256 -16.66 -11.37 -11.10
CA THR A 256 -17.27 -12.22 -10.07
C THR A 256 -16.63 -13.60 -10.01
N LEU A 257 -16.34 -14.23 -11.15
CA LEU A 257 -15.73 -15.57 -11.19
C LEU A 257 -14.31 -15.59 -10.60
N GLY A 258 -13.50 -14.56 -10.82
CA GLY A 258 -12.15 -14.46 -10.29
C GLY A 258 -12.06 -14.62 -8.77
N PRO A 259 -12.77 -13.78 -7.98
CA PRO A 259 -12.86 -13.93 -6.53
C PRO A 259 -13.37 -15.30 -6.08
N LEU A 260 -14.33 -15.91 -6.78
CA LEU A 260 -14.83 -17.25 -6.46
C LEU A 260 -13.77 -18.32 -6.71
N VAL A 261 -13.05 -18.24 -7.82
CA VAL A 261 -11.90 -19.12 -8.11
C VAL A 261 -10.86 -18.99 -7.02
N PHE A 262 -10.50 -17.76 -6.63
CA PHE A 262 -9.56 -17.52 -5.54
C PHE A 262 -10.04 -18.16 -4.22
N ARG A 263 -11.30 -17.95 -3.84
CA ARG A 263 -11.90 -18.59 -2.65
C ARG A 263 -11.80 -20.11 -2.71
N ASN A 264 -12.14 -20.72 -3.83
CA ASN A 264 -12.06 -22.17 -3.99
C ASN A 264 -10.59 -22.64 -3.95
N ILE A 265 -9.63 -21.90 -4.51
CA ILE A 265 -8.20 -22.22 -4.40
C ILE A 265 -7.76 -22.23 -2.93
N VAL A 266 -8.13 -21.21 -2.16
CA VAL A 266 -7.79 -21.09 -0.73
C VAL A 266 -8.35 -22.27 0.07
N ARG A 267 -9.60 -22.68 -0.22
CA ARG A 267 -10.30 -23.75 0.50
C ARG A 267 -9.85 -25.16 0.08
N ASP A 268 -9.71 -25.39 -1.21
CA ASP A 268 -9.62 -26.74 -1.78
C ASP A 268 -8.17 -27.22 -2.00
N THR A 269 -7.19 -26.30 -1.98
CA THR A 269 -5.78 -26.62 -2.27
C THR A 269 -4.90 -26.54 -1.02
N HIS A 270 -3.60 -26.83 -1.19
CA HIS A 270 -2.59 -26.66 -0.15
C HIS A 270 -1.78 -25.37 -0.26
N ILE A 271 -2.15 -24.48 -1.20
CA ILE A 271 -1.35 -23.31 -1.59
C ILE A 271 -1.25 -22.28 -0.44
N PHE A 272 -2.33 -22.06 0.32
CA PHE A 272 -2.43 -21.03 1.35
C PHE A 272 -2.49 -21.61 2.77
N LYS A 273 -1.49 -22.43 3.15
CA LYS A 273 -1.47 -23.15 4.44
C LYS A 273 -0.27 -22.80 5.33
N SER A 274 0.30 -21.59 5.21
CA SER A 274 1.40 -21.14 6.08
C SER A 274 0.99 -21.04 7.54
N LYS A 275 1.93 -21.38 8.44
CA LYS A 275 1.73 -21.41 9.90
C LYS A 275 2.56 -20.37 10.66
N GLY A 276 3.08 -19.38 9.93
CA GLY A 276 3.98 -18.36 10.47
C GLY A 276 5.42 -18.85 10.66
N PRO A 277 6.29 -17.99 11.22
CA PRO A 277 5.96 -16.67 11.74
C PRO A 277 5.62 -15.68 10.60
N PHE A 278 4.79 -14.68 10.91
CA PHE A 278 4.24 -13.71 9.97
C PHE A 278 5.05 -12.43 10.01
N HIS A 279 5.44 -11.89 8.86
CA HIS A 279 6.36 -10.75 8.81
C HIS A 279 5.61 -9.42 8.78
N LEU A 280 6.20 -8.35 9.33
CA LEU A 280 5.65 -7.01 9.19
C LEU A 280 5.72 -6.58 7.73
N ASN A 281 4.58 -6.16 7.18
CA ASN A 281 4.46 -5.66 5.83
C ASN A 281 3.77 -4.29 5.86
N HIS A 282 4.17 -3.38 4.98
CA HIS A 282 3.52 -2.08 4.78
C HIS A 282 2.16 -2.22 4.07
N MET A 283 1.98 -3.29 3.29
CA MET A 283 0.77 -3.62 2.50
C MET A 283 0.42 -2.67 1.36
N ASP A 284 0.86 -1.42 1.39
CA ASP A 284 0.71 -0.46 0.27
C ASP A 284 2.00 0.32 -0.03
N MET A 285 3.15 -0.37 -0.04
CA MET A 285 4.42 0.27 -0.39
C MET A 285 4.60 0.40 -1.91
N GLY A 286 3.75 1.21 -2.54
CA GLY A 286 3.86 1.61 -3.96
C GLY A 286 4.64 2.91 -4.17
N MET A 287 4.83 3.31 -5.43
CA MET A 287 5.57 4.54 -5.78
C MET A 287 4.95 5.82 -5.20
N GLN A 288 3.63 5.80 -4.94
CA GLN A 288 2.89 6.89 -4.30
C GLN A 288 3.33 7.14 -2.84
N ASN A 289 3.76 6.10 -2.14
CA ASN A 289 4.08 6.13 -0.71
C ASN A 289 5.59 6.17 -0.42
N ILE A 290 6.40 6.38 -1.47
CA ILE A 290 7.86 6.50 -1.38
C ILE A 290 8.24 7.90 -1.80
N LEU A 291 8.78 8.68 -0.86
CA LEU A 291 9.31 10.01 -1.12
C LEU A 291 10.80 9.94 -1.46
N ILE A 292 11.21 10.66 -2.51
CA ILE A 292 12.60 10.72 -2.96
C ILE A 292 13.13 12.15 -3.08
N ASP A 293 14.44 12.30 -2.98
CA ASP A 293 15.17 13.52 -3.36
C ASP A 293 15.54 13.54 -4.86
N ASP A 294 16.17 14.62 -5.32
CA ASP A 294 16.60 14.79 -6.72
C ASP A 294 17.63 13.73 -7.19
N GLY A 295 18.27 13.04 -6.25
CA GLY A 295 19.21 11.94 -6.50
C GLY A 295 18.55 10.55 -6.48
N PHE A 296 17.21 10.48 -6.45
CA PHE A 296 16.44 9.23 -6.29
C PHE A 296 16.78 8.48 -4.99
N ASN A 297 17.25 9.17 -3.95
CA ASN A 297 17.41 8.58 -2.62
C ASN A 297 16.09 8.64 -1.87
N PHE A 298 15.72 7.55 -1.21
CA PHE A 298 14.50 7.48 -0.39
C PHE A 298 14.69 8.36 0.84
N VAL A 299 13.83 9.37 0.98
CA VAL A 299 13.85 10.27 2.14
C VAL A 299 12.78 9.91 3.17
N ALA A 300 11.69 9.28 2.74
CA ALA A 300 10.65 8.75 3.61
C ALA A 300 9.80 7.68 2.92
N VAL A 301 9.31 6.72 3.69
CA VAL A 301 8.17 5.87 3.38
C VAL A 301 7.02 6.33 4.27
N ILE A 302 5.88 6.62 3.66
CA ILE A 302 4.73 7.26 4.30
C ILE A 302 3.50 6.34 4.23
N ASP A 303 2.45 6.73 4.94
CA ASP A 303 1.14 6.06 4.93
C ASP A 303 1.15 4.64 5.52
N TRP A 304 1.41 4.56 6.83
CA TRP A 304 1.57 3.30 7.55
C TRP A 304 0.24 2.71 8.05
N GLU A 305 -0.91 3.26 7.64
CA GLU A 305 -2.22 2.88 8.19
C GLU A 305 -2.66 1.44 7.82
N LEU A 306 -2.13 0.88 6.72
CA LEU A 306 -2.40 -0.49 6.29
C LEU A 306 -1.40 -1.52 6.84
N ALA A 307 -0.34 -1.07 7.50
CA ALA A 307 0.76 -1.93 7.89
C ALA A 307 0.34 -2.96 8.94
N HIS A 308 0.60 -4.24 8.66
CA HIS A 308 0.31 -5.33 9.57
C HIS A 308 1.25 -6.51 9.36
N SER A 309 1.27 -7.41 10.34
CA SER A 309 1.94 -8.70 10.22
C SER A 309 1.15 -9.61 9.28
N ALA A 310 1.77 -10.16 8.24
CA ALA A 310 1.09 -10.86 7.15
C ALA A 310 1.77 -12.20 6.79
N PRO A 311 1.06 -13.12 6.11
CA PRO A 311 1.68 -14.27 5.46
C PRO A 311 2.71 -13.85 4.41
N TRP A 312 3.75 -14.64 4.19
CA TRP A 312 4.79 -14.35 3.20
C TRP A 312 4.21 -14.31 1.79
N GLU A 313 3.15 -15.06 1.55
CA GLU A 313 2.41 -15.15 0.29
C GLU A 313 1.76 -13.83 -0.16
N VAL A 314 1.69 -12.79 0.69
CA VAL A 314 1.21 -11.47 0.24
C VAL A 314 2.27 -10.72 -0.57
N ASN A 315 3.54 -11.13 -0.54
CA ASN A 315 4.59 -10.45 -1.30
C ASN A 315 4.47 -10.82 -2.79
N HIS A 316 4.22 -9.82 -3.63
CA HIS A 316 4.24 -9.92 -5.09
C HIS A 316 4.93 -8.69 -5.69
N TYR A 317 5.15 -8.69 -7.00
CA TYR A 317 5.74 -7.54 -7.70
C TYR A 317 4.79 -6.33 -7.62
N PRO A 318 5.28 -5.15 -7.17
CA PRO A 318 4.44 -3.95 -7.02
C PRO A 318 4.17 -3.30 -8.38
N MET A 319 3.27 -2.29 -8.39
CA MET A 319 3.19 -1.40 -9.54
C MET A 319 4.47 -0.55 -9.67
N PRO A 320 4.98 -0.32 -10.89
CA PRO A 320 4.35 -0.60 -12.18
C PRO A 320 4.78 -1.93 -12.83
N ILE A 321 5.40 -2.86 -12.08
CA ILE A 321 6.01 -4.11 -12.58
C ILE A 321 5.23 -5.40 -12.22
N PRO A 322 3.88 -5.42 -12.17
CA PRO A 322 3.17 -6.60 -11.70
C PRO A 322 3.38 -7.80 -12.64
N LEU A 323 3.31 -9.02 -12.09
CA LEU A 323 3.38 -10.26 -12.86
C LEU A 323 1.97 -10.80 -13.12
N ILE A 324 1.31 -10.23 -14.14
CA ILE A 324 -0.10 -10.53 -14.46
C ILE A 324 -0.29 -11.56 -15.56
N SER A 325 0.69 -11.72 -16.46
CA SER A 325 0.62 -12.67 -17.57
C SER A 325 1.36 -13.96 -17.25
N SER A 326 0.94 -15.04 -17.89
CA SER A 326 1.59 -16.35 -17.77
C SER A 326 3.04 -16.34 -18.28
N ASP A 327 3.88 -17.21 -17.72
CA ASP A 327 5.31 -17.29 -18.11
C ASP A 327 5.45 -17.66 -19.60
N ARG A 328 4.53 -18.52 -20.10
CA ARG A 328 4.47 -18.88 -21.52
C ARG A 328 4.10 -17.68 -22.38
N GLY A 329 3.08 -16.92 -22.01
CA GLY A 329 2.66 -15.73 -22.77
C GLY A 329 3.76 -14.66 -22.82
N ILE A 330 4.46 -14.45 -21.70
CA ILE A 330 5.64 -13.58 -21.65
C ILE A 330 6.72 -14.10 -22.60
N ALA A 331 7.05 -15.39 -22.55
CA ALA A 331 8.08 -15.99 -23.40
C ALA A 331 7.74 -15.92 -24.90
N GLU A 332 6.48 -16.17 -25.27
CA GLU A 332 6.00 -16.07 -26.66
C GLU A 332 6.18 -14.65 -27.22
N ILE A 333 5.84 -13.62 -26.43
CA ILE A 333 6.03 -12.22 -26.82
C ILE A 333 7.51 -11.88 -26.94
N LEU A 334 8.35 -12.35 -26.02
CA LEU A 334 9.79 -12.09 -26.04
C LEU A 334 10.53 -12.84 -27.15
N TYR A 335 9.97 -13.93 -27.66
CA TYR A 335 10.56 -14.70 -28.75
C TYR A 335 10.45 -14.00 -30.12
N ASP A 336 9.45 -13.14 -30.33
CA ASP A 336 9.28 -12.37 -31.56
C ASP A 336 9.60 -10.88 -31.34
N PRO A 337 10.80 -10.40 -31.74
CA PRO A 337 11.17 -8.98 -31.67
C PRO A 337 10.25 -8.03 -32.44
N ARG A 338 9.43 -8.55 -33.37
CA ARG A 338 8.47 -7.75 -34.14
C ARG A 338 7.09 -7.71 -33.48
N HIS A 339 6.87 -8.48 -32.42
CA HIS A 339 5.62 -8.43 -31.67
C HIS A 339 5.43 -7.01 -31.11
N MET A 340 4.24 -6.44 -31.28
CA MET A 340 3.97 -5.04 -30.90
C MET A 340 4.22 -4.76 -29.42
N ALA A 341 4.02 -5.77 -28.55
CA ALA A 341 4.26 -5.68 -27.11
C ALA A 341 5.70 -6.04 -26.68
N HIS A 342 6.57 -6.52 -27.60
CA HIS A 342 7.90 -7.04 -27.27
C HIS A 342 8.72 -6.04 -26.42
N ARG A 343 8.76 -4.77 -26.85
CA ARG A 343 9.51 -3.73 -26.13
C ARG A 343 9.01 -3.54 -24.69
N ASN A 344 7.70 -3.47 -24.49
CA ASN A 344 7.12 -3.22 -23.17
C ASN A 344 7.29 -4.44 -22.25
N VAL A 345 7.01 -5.64 -22.76
CA VAL A 345 7.17 -6.89 -22.01
C VAL A 345 8.64 -7.15 -21.66
N SER A 346 9.58 -6.82 -22.55
CA SER A 346 11.02 -6.92 -22.28
C SER A 346 11.46 -6.02 -21.13
N ARG A 347 10.98 -4.77 -21.08
CA ARG A 347 11.28 -3.83 -19.98
C ARG A 347 10.68 -4.31 -18.66
N GLN A 348 9.44 -4.78 -18.67
CA GLN A 348 8.79 -5.35 -17.48
C GLN A 348 9.52 -6.59 -16.96
N ALA A 349 9.89 -7.51 -17.84
CA ALA A 349 10.64 -8.72 -17.48
C ALA A 349 12.01 -8.37 -16.90
N GLY A 350 12.74 -7.44 -17.53
CA GLY A 350 14.02 -6.95 -17.01
C GLY A 350 13.90 -6.28 -15.64
N ALA A 351 12.88 -5.45 -15.44
CA ALA A 351 12.63 -4.79 -14.16
C ALA A 351 12.27 -5.79 -13.04
N ARG A 352 11.46 -6.81 -13.33
CA ARG A 352 11.15 -7.89 -12.37
C ARG A 352 12.39 -8.71 -11.99
N LEU A 353 13.21 -9.07 -12.98
CA LEU A 353 14.49 -9.77 -12.72
C LEU A 353 15.40 -8.93 -11.83
N LEU A 354 15.53 -7.64 -12.13
CA LEU A 354 16.33 -6.72 -11.34
C LEU A 354 15.78 -6.56 -9.92
N TYR A 355 14.47 -6.39 -9.76
CA TYR A 355 13.82 -6.27 -8.47
C TYR A 355 14.04 -7.52 -7.60
N ARG A 356 13.85 -8.72 -8.17
CA ARG A 356 14.15 -9.98 -7.47
C ARG A 356 15.62 -10.07 -7.08
N GLN A 357 16.55 -9.74 -7.99
CA GLN A 357 17.98 -9.73 -7.68
C GLN A 357 18.31 -8.79 -6.52
N LYS A 358 17.71 -7.59 -6.48
CA LYS A 358 17.91 -6.63 -5.39
C LYS A 358 17.36 -7.12 -4.05
N PHE A 359 16.27 -7.88 -4.04
CA PHE A 359 15.83 -8.59 -2.85
C PHE A 359 16.87 -9.60 -2.35
N GLU A 360 17.43 -10.44 -3.24
CA GLU A 360 18.47 -11.39 -2.82
C GLU A 360 19.71 -10.68 -2.25
N GLU A 361 20.08 -9.53 -2.81
CA GLU A 361 21.16 -8.68 -2.29
C GLU A 361 20.83 -8.14 -0.89
N ALA A 362 19.62 -7.64 -0.68
CA ALA A 362 19.13 -7.12 0.60
C ALA A 362 19.07 -8.22 1.68
N GLU A 363 18.55 -9.41 1.34
CA GLU A 363 18.48 -10.57 2.21
C GLU A 363 19.88 -11.03 2.67
N ARG A 364 20.83 -11.14 1.73
CA ARG A 364 22.23 -11.45 2.06
C ARG A 364 22.87 -10.37 2.95
N ALA A 365 22.52 -9.10 2.75
CA ALA A 365 23.01 -8.01 3.60
C ALA A 365 22.43 -8.06 5.02
N LEU A 366 21.17 -8.50 5.17
CA LEU A 366 20.54 -8.74 6.47
C LEU A 366 21.14 -9.94 7.20
N GLU A 367 21.38 -11.05 6.49
CA GLU A 367 22.04 -12.23 7.03
C GLU A 367 23.43 -11.89 7.58
N LYS A 368 24.23 -11.13 6.83
CA LYS A 368 25.56 -10.64 7.28
C LYS A 368 25.50 -9.76 8.53
N ARG A 369 24.37 -9.09 8.79
CA ARG A 369 24.11 -8.28 10.00
C ARG A 369 23.51 -9.10 11.14
N GLY A 370 23.37 -10.41 11.00
CA GLY A 370 22.80 -11.29 12.02
C GLY A 370 21.28 -11.20 12.13
N LYS A 371 20.59 -10.72 11.10
CA LYS A 371 19.13 -10.59 11.04
C LYS A 371 18.54 -11.32 9.81
N PRO A 372 18.80 -12.63 9.63
CA PRO A 372 18.29 -13.35 8.46
C PRO A 372 16.75 -13.34 8.44
N LEU A 373 16.17 -13.31 7.25
CA LEU A 373 14.73 -13.49 7.09
C LEU A 373 14.34 -14.94 7.37
N HIS A 374 13.10 -15.15 7.85
CA HIS A 374 12.57 -16.50 8.04
C HIS A 374 12.30 -17.23 6.72
N TYR A 375 11.89 -16.49 5.68
CA TYR A 375 11.73 -16.96 4.32
C TYR A 375 12.34 -15.94 3.36
N SER A 376 12.79 -16.39 2.18
CA SER A 376 13.26 -15.49 1.13
C SER A 376 12.07 -14.87 0.39
N ILE A 377 11.95 -13.54 0.39
CA ILE A 377 10.99 -12.82 -0.43
C ILE A 377 11.33 -13.05 -1.91
N ALA A 378 12.60 -13.04 -2.27
CA ALA A 378 13.04 -13.28 -3.65
C ALA A 378 12.55 -14.64 -4.21
N GLU A 379 12.52 -15.69 -3.38
CA GLU A 379 11.95 -16.99 -3.77
C GLU A 379 10.42 -17.01 -3.76
N VAL A 380 9.80 -16.26 -2.85
CA VAL A 380 8.34 -16.19 -2.69
C VAL A 380 7.66 -15.44 -3.86
N LEU A 381 8.29 -14.39 -4.40
CA LEU A 381 7.71 -13.52 -5.45
C LEU A 381 7.16 -14.28 -6.67
N ASP A 382 7.87 -15.33 -7.12
CA ASP A 382 7.47 -16.15 -8.27
C ASP A 382 6.63 -17.39 -7.87
N GLY A 383 6.42 -17.58 -6.56
CA GLY A 383 5.65 -18.68 -5.99
C GLY A 383 4.18 -18.61 -6.39
N LYS A 384 3.53 -19.78 -6.46
CA LYS A 384 2.11 -19.89 -6.86
C LYS A 384 1.19 -19.03 -5.99
N ALA A 385 1.37 -19.06 -4.67
CA ALA A 385 0.51 -18.33 -3.74
C ALA A 385 0.60 -16.82 -3.94
N SER A 386 1.82 -16.27 -4.00
CA SER A 386 2.09 -14.85 -4.28
C SER A 386 1.56 -14.38 -5.62
N ARG A 387 1.72 -15.19 -6.67
CA ARG A 387 1.15 -14.88 -7.98
C ARG A 387 -0.37 -14.87 -7.93
N ILE A 388 -0.99 -15.88 -7.33
CA ILE A 388 -2.45 -15.96 -7.18
C ILE A 388 -3.00 -14.76 -6.40
N TYR A 389 -2.36 -14.40 -5.28
CA TYR A 389 -2.73 -13.25 -4.47
C TYR A 389 -2.56 -11.93 -5.26
N GLY A 390 -1.41 -11.72 -5.88
CA GLY A 390 -1.15 -10.53 -6.68
C GLY A 390 -2.05 -10.39 -7.91
N LEU A 391 -2.58 -11.49 -8.46
CA LEU A 391 -3.56 -11.48 -9.57
C LEU A 391 -4.96 -11.09 -9.08
N VAL A 392 -5.44 -11.69 -7.98
CA VAL A 392 -6.81 -11.42 -7.51
C VAL A 392 -6.99 -9.96 -7.09
N GLU A 393 -5.94 -9.33 -6.53
CA GLU A 393 -5.94 -7.88 -6.23
C GLU A 393 -6.06 -6.97 -7.46
N LYS A 394 -5.83 -7.49 -8.69
CA LYS A 394 -5.98 -6.71 -9.93
C LYS A 394 -7.33 -6.92 -10.60
N ILE A 395 -8.12 -7.90 -10.15
CA ILE A 395 -9.46 -8.14 -10.68
C ILE A 395 -10.38 -7.01 -10.22
N GLY A 396 -11.02 -6.33 -11.17
CA GLY A 396 -11.84 -5.14 -10.91
C GLY A 396 -11.05 -3.82 -10.84
N VAL A 397 -9.71 -3.89 -10.77
CA VAL A 397 -8.81 -2.71 -10.85
C VAL A 397 -8.28 -2.54 -12.27
N PHE A 398 -7.86 -3.63 -12.92
CA PHE A 398 -7.37 -3.63 -14.30
C PHE A 398 -8.52 -3.93 -15.26
N HIS A 399 -9.32 -2.90 -15.54
CA HIS A 399 -10.49 -3.01 -16.41
C HIS A 399 -10.15 -3.61 -17.78
N GLY A 400 -10.87 -4.66 -18.16
CA GLY A 400 -10.67 -5.38 -19.43
C GLY A 400 -9.67 -6.55 -19.34
N MET A 401 -9.03 -6.77 -18.19
CA MET A 401 -8.14 -7.92 -17.96
C MET A 401 -8.76 -9.02 -17.10
N GLU A 402 -9.99 -8.87 -16.63
CA GLU A 402 -10.60 -9.78 -15.65
C GLU A 402 -10.65 -11.23 -16.14
N GLU A 403 -10.90 -11.43 -17.43
CA GLU A 403 -10.89 -12.75 -18.06
C GLU A 403 -9.51 -13.39 -18.04
N GLU A 404 -8.47 -12.69 -18.52
CA GLU A 404 -7.08 -13.19 -18.54
C GLU A 404 -6.59 -13.54 -17.13
N LEU A 405 -6.83 -12.63 -16.17
CA LEU A 405 -6.47 -12.85 -14.77
C LEU A 405 -7.19 -14.06 -14.18
N THR A 406 -8.49 -14.24 -14.47
CA THR A 406 -9.27 -15.39 -13.96
C THR A 406 -8.77 -16.71 -14.53
N TYR A 407 -8.45 -16.78 -15.83
CA TYR A 407 -7.86 -17.99 -16.41
C TYR A 407 -6.48 -18.29 -15.83
N GLU A 408 -5.68 -17.27 -15.55
CA GLU A 408 -4.38 -17.45 -14.93
C GLU A 408 -4.51 -17.95 -13.48
N LEU A 409 -5.52 -17.48 -12.71
CA LEU A 409 -5.84 -18.03 -11.40
C LEU A 409 -6.17 -19.53 -11.48
N VAL A 410 -7.03 -19.93 -12.42
CA VAL A 410 -7.39 -21.34 -12.65
C VAL A 410 -6.15 -22.18 -13.00
N ARG A 411 -5.28 -21.67 -13.87
CA ARG A 411 -4.03 -22.34 -14.25
C ARG A 411 -3.09 -22.51 -13.06
N LEU A 412 -2.89 -21.47 -12.26
CA LEU A 412 -1.97 -21.52 -11.11
C LEU A 412 -2.52 -22.40 -9.98
N GLY A 413 -3.82 -22.29 -9.70
CA GLY A 413 -4.51 -23.01 -8.64
C GLY A 413 -4.71 -24.50 -8.93
N TYR A 414 -5.17 -24.82 -10.14
CA TYR A 414 -5.62 -26.17 -10.50
C TYR A 414 -4.82 -26.82 -11.63
N GLY A 415 -3.98 -26.06 -12.35
CA GLY A 415 -3.22 -26.58 -13.50
C GLY A 415 -4.03 -26.73 -14.78
N LEU A 416 -5.29 -26.28 -14.81
CA LEU A 416 -6.19 -26.43 -15.95
C LEU A 416 -5.91 -25.36 -17.02
N THR A 417 -6.07 -25.71 -18.29
CA THR A 417 -5.92 -24.79 -19.44
C THR A 417 -6.91 -25.11 -20.56
N GLY A 418 -7.18 -24.14 -21.44
CA GLY A 418 -8.05 -24.34 -22.61
C GLY A 418 -9.46 -24.85 -22.22
N PRO A 419 -9.99 -25.90 -22.91
CA PRO A 419 -11.34 -26.40 -22.65
C PRO A 419 -11.60 -26.86 -21.21
N GLU A 420 -10.58 -27.37 -20.50
CA GLU A 420 -10.73 -27.81 -19.11
C GLU A 420 -10.97 -26.62 -18.18
N ALA A 421 -10.26 -25.51 -18.42
CA ALA A 421 -10.45 -24.27 -17.66
C ALA A 421 -11.81 -23.62 -17.96
N GLU A 422 -12.22 -23.62 -19.24
CA GLU A 422 -13.55 -23.15 -19.66
C GLU A 422 -14.66 -23.95 -18.96
N GLN A 423 -14.56 -25.28 -18.96
CA GLN A 423 -15.54 -26.14 -18.29
C GLN A 423 -15.58 -25.89 -16.79
N HIS A 424 -14.43 -25.71 -16.14
CA HIS A 424 -14.35 -25.39 -14.71
C HIS A 424 -15.09 -24.08 -14.38
N LEU A 425 -14.85 -23.02 -15.15
CA LEU A 425 -15.52 -21.72 -14.96
C LEU A 425 -17.02 -21.77 -15.27
N GLN A 426 -17.43 -22.56 -16.28
CA GLN A 426 -18.85 -22.77 -16.59
C GLN A 426 -19.60 -23.47 -15.46
N MET A 427 -19.00 -24.49 -14.84
CA MET A 427 -19.60 -25.17 -13.68
C MET A 427 -19.74 -24.20 -12.51
N LEU A 428 -18.69 -23.43 -12.22
CA LEU A 428 -18.71 -22.44 -11.14
C LEU A 428 -19.80 -21.37 -11.34
N GLY A 429 -19.95 -20.84 -12.56
CA GLY A 429 -21.02 -19.90 -12.91
C GLY A 429 -22.42 -20.55 -13.06
N GLY A 430 -22.48 -21.88 -13.12
CA GLY A 430 -23.72 -22.67 -13.09
C GLY A 430 -24.26 -22.80 -11.67
N ASP A 431 -23.39 -23.17 -10.72
CA ASP A 431 -23.73 -23.33 -9.30
C ASP A 431 -24.25 -22.01 -8.69
N GLU A 432 -23.67 -20.87 -9.09
CA GLU A 432 -24.17 -19.55 -8.68
C GLU A 432 -25.64 -19.27 -9.07
N ARG A 433 -26.12 -19.83 -10.18
CA ARG A 433 -27.50 -19.63 -10.65
C ARG A 433 -28.50 -20.53 -9.93
N GLY A 434 -28.02 -21.59 -9.26
CA GLY A 434 -28.84 -22.54 -8.50
C GLY A 434 -29.18 -22.09 -7.08
N ASP A 435 -28.30 -21.33 -6.41
CA ASP A 435 -28.48 -20.85 -5.04
C ASP A 435 -29.41 -19.61 -4.92
N GLY A 436 -30.04 -19.20 -6.03
CA GLY A 436 -30.96 -18.07 -6.12
C GLY A 436 -32.43 -18.43 -6.30
N CYS A 437 -32.83 -19.70 -6.11
CA CYS A 437 -34.22 -20.16 -6.26
C CYS A 437 -34.89 -20.51 -4.93
#